data_AF-A0A931DZA8-F1
#
_entry.id   AF-A0A931DZA8-F1
#
_cell.length_a   1.000
_cell.length_b   1.000
_cell.length_c   1.000
_cell.angle_alpha   90.00
_cell.angle_beta   90.00
_cell.angle_gamma   90.00
#
_symmetry.space_group_name_H-M   'P 1'
#
loop_
_entity.id
_entity.type
_entity.pdbx_description
1 polymer ?
#
loop_
_entity_poly.entity_id
_entity_poly.type
_entity_poly.pdbx_seq_one_letter_code
_entity_poly.pdbx_strand_id
1 'polypeptide(L)'
;MNPTLIIVFAIVVVGVIAMVALTRFTKKREVTQLQSNGEQAQGTVVDVEKDTKTASNGEAPIYLKVSYEVIEFTTADGRTIRGRAAQETKNPRLNQHVTVYYDPANPENFVAP
;
A
#
# COMPACT_ATOMS: atom_id res chain seq x y z
N MET A 1 23.17 -27.54 14.75
CA MET A 1 22.24 -26.93 13.77
C MET A 1 22.35 -27.70 12.48
N ASN A 2 21.25 -28.27 11.97
CA ASN A 2 21.27 -29.09 10.75
C ASN A 2 21.41 -28.20 9.51
N PRO A 3 22.40 -28.44 8.62
CA PRO A 3 22.66 -27.60 7.45
C PRO A 3 21.47 -27.58 6.47
N THR A 4 20.65 -28.63 6.44
CA THR A 4 19.41 -28.72 5.67
C THR A 4 18.35 -27.72 6.09
N LEU A 5 18.24 -27.40 7.38
CA LEU A 5 17.27 -26.40 7.87
C LEU A 5 17.62 -24.98 7.43
N ILE A 6 18.92 -24.67 7.32
CA ILE A 6 19.41 -23.34 6.93
C ILE A 6 19.11 -23.06 5.45
N ILE A 7 19.28 -24.07 4.58
CA ILE A 7 19.04 -23.94 3.14
C ILE A 7 17.55 -23.74 2.85
N VAL A 8 16.67 -24.51 3.52
CA VAL A 8 15.21 -24.35 3.38
C VAL A 8 14.77 -22.96 3.85
N PHE A 9 15.33 -22.48 4.97
CA PHE A 9 15.00 -21.15 5.48
C PHE A 9 15.44 -20.03 4.51
N ALA A 10 16.62 -20.15 3.92
CA ALA A 10 17.12 -19.17 2.95
C ALA A 10 16.24 -19.09 1.69
N ILE A 11 15.79 -20.24 1.15
CA ILE A 11 14.90 -20.27 -0.03
C ILE A 11 13.54 -19.64 0.29
N VAL A 12 12.97 -19.95 1.45
CA VAL A 12 11.68 -19.36 1.87
C VAL A 12 11.80 -17.85 2.04
N VAL A 13 12.87 -17.36 2.69
CA VAL A 13 13.09 -15.93 2.90
C VAL A 13 13.28 -15.18 1.58
N VAL A 14 14.07 -15.73 0.65
CA VAL A 14 14.26 -15.12 -0.68
C VAL A 14 12.96 -15.11 -1.49
N GLY A 15 12.17 -16.19 -1.42
CA GLY A 15 10.85 -16.27 -2.04
C GLY A 15 9.89 -15.21 -1.51
N VAL A 16 9.84 -15.02 -0.19
CA VAL A 16 9.00 -13.99 0.45
C VAL A 16 9.44 -12.59 0.05
N ILE A 17 10.76 -12.30 0.02
CA ILE A 17 11.28 -10.99 -0.39
C ILE A 17 10.97 -10.70 -1.86
N ALA A 18 11.15 -11.69 -2.74
CA ALA A 18 10.83 -11.56 -4.16
C ALA A 18 9.33 -11.35 -4.40
N MET A 19 8.47 -12.05 -3.64
CA MET A 19 7.01 -11.89 -3.71
C MET A 19 6.56 -10.49 -3.23
N VAL A 20 7.15 -9.98 -2.15
CA VAL A 20 6.88 -8.61 -1.64
C VAL A 20 7.43 -7.53 -2.60
N ALA A 21 8.53 -7.79 -3.30
CA ALA A 21 9.05 -6.87 -4.30
C ALA A 21 8.16 -6.80 -5.55
N LEU A 22 7.60 -7.93 -5.98
CA LEU A 22 6.70 -8.02 -7.14
C LEU A 22 5.37 -7.29 -6.89
N THR A 23 4.81 -7.33 -5.67
CA THR A 23 3.56 -6.62 -5.34
C THR A 23 3.70 -5.09 -5.32
N ARG A 24 4.93 -4.56 -5.22
CA ARG A 24 5.15 -3.09 -5.24
C ARG A 24 5.23 -2.50 -6.65
N PHE A 25 5.50 -3.30 -7.68
CA PHE A 25 5.74 -2.79 -9.04
C PHE A 25 4.48 -2.61 -9.89
N THR A 26 3.35 -3.23 -9.56
CA THR A 26 2.08 -3.11 -10.32
C THR A 26 1.26 -1.85 -10.01
N LYS A 27 1.50 -1.23 -8.84
CA LYS A 27 0.64 -0.19 -8.23
C LYS A 27 0.39 1.09 -9.05
N LYS A 28 1.21 1.44 -10.04
CA LYS A 28 1.06 2.74 -10.76
C LYS A 28 0.00 2.73 -11.87
N ARG A 29 -0.33 1.58 -12.47
CA ARG A 29 -1.38 1.48 -13.50
C ARG A 29 -2.77 1.20 -12.91
N GLU A 30 -2.83 0.70 -11.68
CA GLU A 30 -4.07 0.23 -11.05
C GLU A 30 -4.95 1.36 -10.54
N VAL A 31 -4.40 2.54 -10.21
CA VAL A 31 -5.19 3.66 -9.65
C VAL A 31 -6.36 4.07 -10.55
N THR A 32 -6.12 4.31 -11.84
CA THR A 32 -7.16 4.72 -12.79
C THR A 32 -8.17 3.61 -13.06
N GLN A 33 -7.71 2.35 -13.04
CA GLN A 33 -8.59 1.19 -13.25
C GLN A 33 -9.48 0.93 -12.03
N LEU A 34 -8.95 1.05 -10.81
CA LEU A 34 -9.71 0.89 -9.57
C LEU A 34 -10.76 2.00 -9.41
N GLN A 35 -10.44 3.23 -9.79
CA GLN A 35 -11.44 4.31 -9.77
C GLN A 35 -12.60 4.09 -10.74
N SER A 36 -12.39 3.33 -11.83
CA SER A 36 -13.43 3.10 -12.84
C SER A 36 -14.20 1.80 -12.62
N ASN A 37 -13.52 0.74 -12.15
CA ASN A 37 -14.04 -0.63 -12.09
C ASN A 37 -13.95 -1.27 -10.70
N GLY A 38 -13.34 -0.60 -9.73
CA GLY A 38 -13.19 -1.10 -8.37
C GLY A 38 -14.52 -1.06 -7.62
N GLU A 39 -14.66 -1.96 -6.65
CA GLU A 39 -15.81 -1.96 -5.76
C GLU A 39 -15.68 -0.83 -4.73
N GLN A 40 -16.81 -0.21 -4.39
CA GLN A 40 -16.84 0.97 -3.53
C GLN A 40 -17.16 0.59 -2.08
N ALA A 41 -16.37 1.11 -1.15
CA ALA A 41 -16.63 1.01 0.28
C ALA A 41 -16.41 2.36 0.98
N GLN A 42 -17.06 2.54 2.13
CA GLN A 42 -16.73 3.65 3.03
C GLN A 42 -15.63 3.21 3.99
N GLY A 43 -14.57 4.01 4.04
CA GLY A 43 -13.44 3.81 4.95
C GLY A 43 -13.24 5.00 5.87
N THR A 44 -12.40 4.82 6.88
CA THR A 44 -11.96 5.87 7.80
C THR A 44 -10.43 5.92 7.77
N VAL A 45 -9.86 7.11 7.68
CA VAL A 45 -8.42 7.29 7.84
C VAL A 45 -8.07 7.15 9.32
N VAL A 46 -7.45 6.05 9.70
CA VAL A 46 -7.13 5.72 11.10
C VAL A 46 -5.71 6.11 11.50
N ASP A 47 -4.81 6.30 10.54
CA ASP A 47 -3.42 6.69 10.79
C ASP A 47 -2.79 7.39 9.57
N VAL A 48 -1.60 7.97 9.75
CA VAL A 48 -0.81 8.61 8.69
C VAL A 48 0.64 8.17 8.79
N GLU A 49 1.07 7.36 7.83
CA GLU A 49 2.47 6.99 7.68
C GLU A 49 3.25 8.11 6.98
N LYS A 50 4.45 8.41 7.49
CA LYS A 50 5.35 9.41 6.90
C LYS A 50 6.61 8.71 6.40
N ASP A 51 6.90 8.92 5.13
CA ASP A 51 8.13 8.45 4.49
C ASP A 51 9.01 9.62 4.06
N THR A 52 10.30 9.35 3.90
CA THR A 52 11.25 10.27 3.29
C THR A 52 11.67 9.71 1.94
N LYS A 53 11.38 10.45 0.87
CA LYS A 53 11.87 10.14 -0.48
C LYS A 53 13.09 11.00 -0.78
N THR A 54 14.14 10.35 -1.29
CA THR A 54 15.29 11.08 -1.82
C THR A 54 15.09 11.33 -3.31
N ALA A 55 15.08 12.60 -3.70
CA ALA A 55 15.19 13.01 -5.10
C ALA A 55 16.62 13.51 -5.36
N SER A 56 17.21 13.15 -6.50
CA SER A 56 18.49 13.69 -6.93
C SER A 56 18.26 14.62 -8.11
N ASN A 57 18.74 15.85 -8.01
CA ASN A 57 18.76 16.81 -9.11
C ASN A 57 20.18 17.01 -9.70
N GLY A 58 21.13 16.14 -9.36
CA GLY A 58 22.51 16.19 -9.86
C GLY A 58 23.49 17.02 -9.02
N GLU A 59 23.02 17.86 -8.07
CA GLU A 59 23.88 18.68 -7.21
C GLU A 59 23.85 18.25 -5.74
N ALA A 60 22.67 17.87 -5.21
CA ALA A 60 22.53 17.37 -3.83
C ALA A 60 21.27 16.48 -3.67
N PRO A 61 21.28 15.51 -2.73
CA PRO A 61 20.07 14.76 -2.39
C PRO A 61 19.04 15.66 -1.71
N ILE A 62 17.85 15.75 -2.29
CA ILE A 62 16.68 16.43 -1.72
C ILE A 62 15.85 15.41 -0.96
N TYR A 63 15.65 15.63 0.33
CA TYR A 63 14.79 14.79 1.17
C TYR A 63 13.36 15.35 1.20
N LEU A 64 12.44 14.68 0.51
CA LEU A 64 11.02 15.01 0.47
C LEU A 64 10.27 14.20 1.54
N LYS A 65 9.64 14.89 2.49
CA LYS A 65 8.68 14.26 3.40
C LYS A 65 7.38 14.02 2.66
N VAL A 66 6.92 12.78 2.62
CA VAL A 66 5.67 12.36 1.98
C VAL A 66 4.82 11.63 3.01
N SER A 67 3.51 11.86 2.96
CA SER A 67 2.55 11.23 3.88
C SER A 67 1.63 10.30 3.11
N TYR A 68 1.25 9.20 3.75
CA TYR A 68 0.33 8.20 3.21
C TYR A 68 -0.72 7.91 4.27
N GLU A 69 -1.98 7.99 3.87
CA GLU A 69 -3.10 7.69 4.76
C GLU A 69 -3.19 6.17 4.97
N VAL A 70 -3.41 5.75 6.21
CA VAL A 70 -3.79 4.38 6.55
C VAL A 70 -5.30 4.36 6.70
N ILE A 71 -5.96 3.58 5.86
CA ILE A 71 -7.42 3.55 5.75
C ILE A 71 -7.91 2.20 6.25
N GLU A 72 -8.91 2.24 7.12
CA GLU A 72 -9.67 1.08 7.56
C GLU A 72 -11.05 1.10 6.90
N PHE A 73 -11.42 0.02 6.22
CA PHE A 73 -12.73 -0.13 5.58
C PHE A 73 -13.20 -1.58 5.64
N THR A 74 -14.51 -1.78 5.47
CA THR A 74 -15.11 -3.12 5.40
C THR A 74 -15.52 -3.41 3.97
N THR A 75 -15.04 -4.53 3.45
CA THR A 75 -15.38 -5.04 2.11
C THR A 75 -16.80 -5.61 2.08
N ALA A 76 -17.35 -5.86 0.89
CA ALA A 76 -18.71 -6.36 0.73
C ALA A 76 -18.91 -7.78 1.28
N ASP A 77 -17.84 -8.58 1.38
CA ASP A 77 -17.87 -9.90 2.02
C ASP A 77 -17.72 -9.85 3.55
N GLY A 78 -17.63 -8.64 4.13
CA GLY A 78 -17.55 -8.41 5.57
C GLY A 78 -16.13 -8.41 6.14
N ARG A 79 -15.08 -8.58 5.32
CA ARG A 79 -13.70 -8.48 5.82
C ARG A 79 -13.30 -7.02 6.06
N THR A 80 -12.75 -6.73 7.24
CA THR A 80 -12.12 -5.46 7.55
C THR A 80 -10.68 -5.43 7.03
N ILE A 81 -10.37 -4.43 6.22
CA ILE A 81 -9.04 -4.18 5.67
C ILE A 81 -8.50 -2.90 6.29
N ARG A 82 -7.25 -2.96 6.76
CA ARG A 82 -6.50 -1.79 7.19
C ARG A 82 -5.21 -1.73 6.38
N GLY A 83 -5.06 -0.70 5.55
CA GLY A 83 -3.93 -0.61 4.65
C GLY A 83 -3.50 0.81 4.37
N ARG A 84 -2.29 0.93 3.83
CA ARG A 84 -1.72 2.20 3.37
C ARG A 84 -2.22 2.54 1.97
N ALA A 85 -2.77 3.74 1.79
CA ALA A 85 -3.18 4.26 0.50
C ALA A 85 -2.01 4.29 -0.49
N ALA A 86 -2.29 3.99 -1.76
CA ALA A 86 -1.28 3.98 -2.82
C ALA A 86 -0.74 5.38 -3.16
N GLN A 87 -1.54 6.42 -2.90
CA GLN A 87 -1.20 7.80 -3.23
C GLN A 87 -0.63 8.54 -2.01
N GLU A 88 0.39 9.36 -2.26
CA GLU A 88 0.87 10.31 -1.27
C GLU A 88 -0.06 11.52 -1.19
N THR A 89 -0.21 12.08 0.01
CA THR A 89 -0.98 13.31 0.24
C THR A 89 -0.15 14.32 1.01
N LYS A 90 -0.33 15.59 0.69
CA LYS A 90 0.21 16.71 1.48
C LYS A 90 -0.69 17.07 2.66
N ASN A 91 -1.99 16.78 2.55
CA ASN A 91 -3.01 17.13 3.53
C ASN A 91 -3.77 15.85 3.92
N PRO A 92 -3.22 15.04 4.84
CA PRO A 92 -3.87 13.81 5.27
C PRO A 92 -5.18 14.10 6.03
N ARG A 93 -6.18 13.27 5.77
CA ARG A 93 -7.56 13.38 6.25
C ARG A 93 -7.80 12.53 7.50
N LEU A 94 -6.88 12.60 8.47
CA LEU A 94 -6.94 11.77 9.68
C LEU A 94 -8.30 11.89 10.38
N ASN A 95 -8.88 10.74 10.78
CA ASN A 95 -10.20 10.58 11.37
C ASN A 95 -11.38 10.98 10.47
N GLN A 96 -11.18 11.18 9.17
CA GLN A 96 -12.26 11.46 8.24
C GLN A 96 -12.70 10.20 7.50
N HIS A 97 -13.97 10.21 7.08
CA HIS A 97 -14.52 9.21 6.19
C HIS A 97 -14.13 9.50 4.74
N VAL A 98 -13.70 8.45 4.03
CA VAL A 98 -13.24 8.52 2.65
C VAL A 98 -13.86 7.40 1.84
N THR A 99 -14.14 7.68 0.57
CA THR A 99 -14.59 6.65 -0.37
C THR A 99 -13.37 5.86 -0.84
N VAL A 100 -13.44 4.54 -0.68
CA VAL A 100 -12.41 3.61 -1.10
C VAL A 100 -12.90 2.83 -2.32
N TYR A 101 -12.05 2.73 -3.33
CA TYR A 101 -12.23 1.85 -4.47
C TYR A 101 -11.20 0.73 -4.37
N TYR A 102 -11.65 -0.53 -4.25
CA TYR A 102 -10.78 -1.69 -4.04
C TYR A 102 -11.03 -2.77 -5.09
N ASP A 103 -10.03 -3.64 -5.31
CA ASP A 103 -10.20 -4.86 -6.09
C ASP A 103 -10.83 -5.96 -5.20
N PRO A 104 -12.04 -6.47 -5.49
CA PRO A 104 -12.65 -7.52 -4.68
C PRO A 104 -11.84 -8.84 -4.67
N ALA A 105 -11.08 -9.12 -5.73
CA ALA A 105 -10.18 -10.28 -5.78
C ALA A 105 -8.92 -10.06 -4.92
N ASN A 106 -8.52 -8.80 -4.71
CA ASN A 106 -7.40 -8.42 -3.86
C ASN A 106 -7.66 -7.10 -3.10
N PRO A 107 -8.41 -7.12 -1.98
CA PRO A 107 -8.88 -5.90 -1.31
C PRO A 107 -7.78 -5.00 -0.72
N GLU A 108 -6.57 -5.53 -0.54
CA GLU A 108 -5.40 -4.73 -0.15
C GLU A 108 -4.97 -3.76 -1.26
N ASN A 109 -5.42 -3.99 -2.49
CA ASN A 109 -5.24 -3.09 -3.60
C ASN A 109 -6.41 -2.11 -3.70
N PHE A 110 -6.21 -0.91 -3.15
CA PHE A 110 -7.25 0.10 -3.11
C PHE A 110 -6.71 1.53 -3.29
N VAL A 111 -7.63 2.43 -3.62
CA VAL A 111 -7.40 3.87 -3.74
C VAL A 111 -8.51 4.66 -3.07
N ALA A 112 -8.16 5.84 -2.57
CA ALA A 112 -9.09 6.77 -1.92
C ALA A 112 -8.82 8.19 -2.43
N PRO A 113 -9.51 8.64 -3.50
CA PRO A 113 -9.34 9.98 -4.06
C PRO A 113 -9.75 11.10 -3.09
#